data_AF-A0A9W9IP90-F1
#
_entry.id   AF-A0A9W9IP90-F1
#
_cell.length_a   1.000
_cell.length_b   1.000
_cell.length_c   1.000
_cell.angle_alpha   90.00
_cell.angle_beta   90.00
_cell.angle_gamma   90.00
#
_symmetry.space_group_name_H-M   'P 1'
#
loop_
_entity.id
_entity.type
_entity.pdbx_description
1 polymer ?
#
loop_
_entity_poly.entity_id
_entity_poly.type
_entity_poly.pdbx_seq_one_letter_code
_entity_poly.pdbx_strand_id
1 'polypeptide(L)'
;MTISDNTVVLVTGASRGIGRTLVETFLLRPKHTVIASVRETAADYVKELEALPKADGSRLQLVKIESSNSGDPAAAIKDLTDIDHIDVVVANAGGAGENGIIPLDVVSPEIVTDVFTVNALGPSALYQAVKPLLEKSQAPKWVSVTSAAGSIGRLEVYRAYIAPAYGIAKAGLNWITTSDAASFSIPWLGKESANSGRVVLSTAPTRTSSPLPHPGLVQTESGNKSARAMGLPQAPN
;
A
#
# COMPACT_ATOMS: atom_id res chain seq x y z
N MET A 1 -11.89 -29.48 -6.99
CA MET A 1 -11.80 -28.41 -5.97
C MET A 1 -12.81 -27.35 -6.35
N THR A 2 -13.83 -27.13 -5.52
CA THR A 2 -14.80 -26.05 -5.70
C THR A 2 -14.06 -24.72 -5.52
N ILE A 3 -14.09 -23.88 -6.55
CA ILE A 3 -13.53 -22.54 -6.51
C ILE A 3 -14.29 -21.78 -5.43
N SER A 4 -13.59 -21.26 -4.42
CA SER A 4 -14.19 -20.31 -3.48
C SER A 4 -14.61 -19.07 -4.27
N ASP A 5 -15.90 -18.78 -4.31
CA ASP A 5 -16.45 -17.59 -4.95
C ASP A 5 -16.24 -16.32 -4.09
N ASN A 6 -15.43 -16.42 -3.03
CA ASN A 6 -15.09 -15.32 -2.13
C ASN A 6 -13.68 -14.80 -2.41
N THR A 7 -13.58 -13.52 -2.76
CA THR A 7 -12.29 -12.84 -2.99
C THR A 7 -11.75 -12.29 -1.67
N VAL A 8 -10.49 -12.60 -1.33
CA VAL A 8 -9.84 -12.11 -0.12
C VAL A 8 -8.86 -10.98 -0.46
N VAL A 9 -9.09 -9.80 0.14
CA VAL A 9 -8.30 -8.59 -0.11
C VAL A 9 -7.72 -8.06 1.18
N LEU A 10 -6.40 -7.87 1.25
CA LEU A 10 -5.72 -7.18 2.34
C LEU A 10 -5.33 -5.76 1.91
N VAL A 11 -5.73 -4.75 2.68
CA VAL A 11 -5.36 -3.35 2.45
C VAL A 11 -4.68 -2.79 3.70
N THR A 12 -3.44 -2.31 3.57
CA THR A 12 -2.77 -1.65 4.70
C THR A 12 -3.06 -0.16 4.80
N GLY A 13 -3.12 0.38 6.02
CA GLY A 13 -3.39 1.80 6.23
C GLY A 13 -4.83 2.18 5.90
N ALA A 14 -5.79 1.40 6.38
CA ALA A 14 -7.21 1.52 6.10
C ALA A 14 -7.92 2.65 6.87
N SER A 15 -7.26 3.31 7.82
CA SER A 15 -7.90 4.30 8.69
C SER A 15 -8.39 5.56 7.96
N ARG A 16 -7.74 5.95 6.85
CA ARG A 16 -8.05 7.18 6.11
C ARG A 16 -7.56 7.15 4.65
N GLY A 17 -7.97 8.15 3.88
CA GLY A 17 -7.45 8.41 2.53
C GLY A 17 -7.66 7.24 1.57
N ILE A 18 -6.66 6.99 0.71
CA ILE A 18 -6.72 5.96 -0.34
C ILE A 18 -7.06 4.58 0.24
N GLY A 19 -6.42 4.19 1.35
CA GLY A 19 -6.64 2.89 1.99
C GLY A 19 -8.10 2.71 2.44
N ARG A 20 -8.68 3.74 3.08
CA ARG A 20 -10.09 3.71 3.50
C ARG A 20 -11.04 3.58 2.31
N THR A 21 -10.86 4.40 1.27
CA THR A 21 -11.70 4.36 0.07
C THR A 21 -11.61 3.01 -0.64
N LEU A 22 -10.43 2.39 -0.68
CA LEU A 22 -10.27 1.04 -1.22
C LEU A 22 -11.04 0.01 -0.41
N VAL A 23 -10.94 0.05 0.93
CA VAL A 23 -11.71 -0.85 1.82
C VAL A 23 -13.21 -0.68 1.59
N GLU A 24 -13.71 0.56 1.60
CA GLU A 24 -15.11 0.88 1.30
C GLU A 24 -15.54 0.31 -0.06
N THR A 25 -14.73 0.52 -1.09
CA THR A 25 -15.01 0.05 -2.45
C THR A 25 -15.05 -1.48 -2.53
N PHE A 26 -14.12 -2.18 -1.88
CA PHE A 26 -14.10 -3.65 -1.88
C PHE A 26 -15.27 -4.24 -1.09
N LEU A 27 -15.64 -3.63 0.05
CA LEU A 27 -16.77 -4.09 0.86
C LEU A 27 -18.11 -3.99 0.14
N LEU A 28 -18.27 -3.03 -0.78
CA LEU A 28 -19.47 -2.88 -1.62
C LEU A 28 -19.56 -3.90 -2.76
N ARG A 29 -18.56 -4.77 -2.95
CA ARG A 29 -18.61 -5.88 -3.91
C ARG A 29 -19.06 -7.14 -3.17
N PRO A 30 -19.96 -7.97 -3.74
CA PRO A 30 -20.44 -9.17 -3.07
C PRO A 30 -19.32 -10.20 -2.91
N LYS A 31 -19.41 -11.04 -1.88
CA LYS A 31 -18.45 -12.14 -1.60
C LYS A 31 -17.00 -11.67 -1.52
N HIS A 32 -16.76 -10.59 -0.77
CA HIS A 32 -15.41 -10.08 -0.50
C HIS A 32 -15.11 -10.15 0.98
N THR A 33 -13.99 -10.78 1.32
CA THR A 33 -13.40 -10.68 2.66
C THR A 33 -12.32 -9.62 2.62
N VAL A 34 -12.57 -8.48 3.26
CA VAL A 34 -11.62 -7.37 3.30
C VAL A 34 -10.90 -7.38 4.63
N ILE A 35 -9.61 -7.65 4.60
CA ILE A 35 -8.70 -7.53 5.73
C ILE A 35 -8.12 -6.10 5.72
N ALA A 36 -8.59 -5.27 6.64
CA ALA A 36 -8.18 -3.88 6.75
C ALA A 36 -7.15 -3.72 7.86
N SER A 37 -5.92 -3.33 7.51
CA SER A 37 -4.88 -3.06 8.49
C SER A 37 -4.97 -1.64 9.03
N VAL A 38 -4.87 -1.51 10.35
CA VAL A 38 -4.84 -0.24 11.07
C VAL A 38 -3.67 -0.24 12.07
N ARG A 39 -3.26 0.95 12.53
CA ARG A 39 -2.19 1.07 13.53
C ARG A 39 -2.66 0.63 14.91
N GLU A 40 -3.89 0.98 15.27
CA GLU A 40 -4.47 0.65 16.56
C GLU A 40 -5.92 0.18 16.37
N THR A 41 -6.24 -0.98 16.95
CA THR A 41 -7.55 -1.62 16.80
C THR A 41 -8.57 -1.17 17.85
N ALA A 42 -8.18 -0.31 18.80
CA ALA A 42 -9.05 0.23 19.85
C ALA A 42 -9.32 1.74 19.73
N ALA A 43 -9.07 2.33 18.56
CA ALA A 43 -9.26 3.76 18.32
C ALA A 43 -10.70 4.08 17.83
N ASP A 44 -11.16 5.32 17.99
CA ASP A 44 -12.54 5.71 17.63
C ASP A 44 -12.88 5.46 16.15
N TYR A 45 -11.92 5.66 15.24
CA TYR A 45 -12.09 5.41 13.80
C TYR A 45 -12.36 3.93 13.47
N VAL A 46 -12.07 3.00 14.39
CA VAL A 46 -12.35 1.57 14.19
C VAL A 46 -13.84 1.30 14.13
N LYS A 47 -14.63 1.96 14.98
CA LYS A 47 -16.10 1.83 14.96
C LYS A 47 -16.68 2.31 13.63
N GLU A 48 -16.11 3.36 13.06
CA GLU A 48 -16.52 3.85 11.74
C GLU A 48 -16.21 2.84 10.63
N LEU A 49 -15.04 2.19 10.69
CA LEU A 49 -14.67 1.13 9.74
C LEU A 49 -15.59 -0.09 9.88
N GLU A 50 -15.87 -0.51 11.11
CA GLU A 50 -16.79 -1.62 11.38
C GLU A 50 -18.21 -1.35 10.88
N ALA A 51 -18.66 -0.10 10.97
CA ALA A 51 -19.96 0.36 10.51
C ALA A 51 -20.09 0.52 8.98
N LEU A 52 -19.00 0.33 8.21
CA LEU A 52 -19.07 0.46 6.75
C LEU A 52 -20.10 -0.51 6.13
N PRO A 53 -20.86 -0.07 5.12
CA PRO A 53 -21.79 -0.93 4.41
C PRO A 53 -21.06 -2.07 3.69
N LYS A 54 -21.69 -3.25 3.64
CA LYS A 54 -21.12 -4.47 3.07
C LYS A 54 -22.16 -5.08 2.14
N ALA A 55 -21.73 -5.48 0.96
CA ALA A 55 -22.57 -6.24 0.04
C ALA A 55 -22.76 -7.68 0.53
N ASP A 56 -23.69 -8.40 -0.10
CA ASP A 56 -24.03 -9.77 0.28
C ASP A 56 -22.82 -10.70 0.26
N GLY A 57 -22.64 -11.44 1.36
CA GLY A 57 -21.51 -12.36 1.54
C GLY A 57 -20.16 -11.68 1.80
N SER A 58 -20.12 -10.36 1.97
CA SER A 58 -18.90 -9.63 2.26
C SER A 58 -18.72 -9.36 3.75
N ARG A 59 -17.47 -9.40 4.22
CA ARG A 59 -17.11 -9.11 5.61
C ARG A 59 -15.85 -8.27 5.71
N LEU A 60 -15.74 -7.55 6.82
CA LEU A 60 -14.55 -6.79 7.20
C LEU A 60 -13.86 -7.53 8.35
N GLN A 61 -12.54 -7.65 8.29
CA GLN A 61 -11.69 -8.13 9.37
C GLN A 61 -10.60 -7.10 9.61
N LEU A 62 -10.48 -6.62 10.84
CA LEU A 62 -9.45 -5.64 11.20
C LEU A 62 -8.23 -6.34 11.77
N VAL A 63 -7.06 -5.88 11.37
CA VAL A 63 -5.77 -6.37 11.90
C VAL A 63 -4.88 -5.21 12.29
N LYS A 64 -4.06 -5.40 13.33
CA LYS A 64 -3.04 -4.43 13.72
C LYS A 64 -1.79 -4.65 12.87
N ILE A 65 -1.43 -3.66 12.07
CA ILE A 65 -0.14 -3.62 11.38
C ILE A 65 0.39 -2.18 11.43
N GLU A 66 1.39 -1.95 12.28
CA GLU A 66 2.25 -0.77 12.17
C GLU A 66 3.41 -1.07 11.20
N SER A 67 3.53 -0.26 10.15
CA SER A 67 4.52 -0.50 9.08
C SER A 67 5.95 -0.23 9.52
N SER A 68 6.17 0.50 10.62
CA SER A 68 7.49 0.61 11.23
C SER A 68 7.90 -0.62 12.06
N ASN A 69 6.98 -1.55 12.34
CA ASN A 69 7.28 -2.79 13.06
C ASN A 69 7.30 -3.97 12.08
N SER A 70 8.48 -4.53 11.81
CA SER A 70 8.62 -5.65 10.90
C SER A 70 7.99 -6.96 11.39
N GLY A 71 7.71 -7.10 12.69
CA GLY A 71 7.07 -8.29 13.26
C GLY A 71 5.55 -8.29 13.16
N ASP A 72 4.92 -7.12 13.06
CA ASP A 72 3.46 -6.98 13.06
C ASP A 72 2.77 -7.75 11.93
N PRO A 73 3.24 -7.70 10.65
CA PRO A 73 2.58 -8.44 9.59
C PRO A 73 2.53 -9.95 9.85
N ALA A 74 3.63 -10.55 10.33
CA ALA A 74 3.67 -11.99 10.61
C ALA A 74 2.73 -12.37 11.75
N ALA A 75 2.65 -11.54 12.80
CA ALA A 75 1.72 -11.73 13.90
C ALA A 75 0.26 -11.62 13.41
N ALA A 76 -0.06 -10.56 12.67
CA ALA A 76 -1.39 -10.33 12.12
C ALA A 76 -1.85 -11.49 11.23
N ILE A 77 -0.98 -11.98 10.34
CA ILE A 77 -1.30 -13.10 9.44
C ILE A 77 -1.52 -14.41 10.21
N LYS A 78 -0.78 -14.64 11.30
CA LYS A 78 -0.98 -15.80 12.17
C LYS A 78 -2.35 -15.81 12.85
N ASP A 79 -2.88 -14.63 13.17
CA ASP A 79 -4.18 -14.48 13.84
C ASP A 79 -5.38 -14.66 12.88
N LEU A 80 -5.15 -14.65 11.56
CA LEU A 80 -6.17 -14.90 10.53
C LEU A 80 -6.46 -16.39 10.35
N THR A 81 -7.03 -17.03 11.38
CA THR A 81 -7.26 -18.48 11.40
C THR A 81 -8.32 -18.98 10.41
N ASP A 82 -9.19 -18.10 9.92
CA ASP A 82 -10.27 -18.38 8.96
C ASP A 82 -9.92 -18.00 7.51
N ILE A 83 -8.67 -17.60 7.25
CA ILE A 83 -8.18 -17.18 5.94
C ILE A 83 -7.13 -18.18 5.46
N ASP A 84 -7.46 -18.93 4.41
CA ASP A 84 -6.56 -19.92 3.82
C ASP A 84 -5.75 -19.39 2.62
N HIS A 85 -6.19 -18.30 1.99
CA HIS A 85 -5.51 -17.61 0.89
C HIS A 85 -5.77 -16.10 0.92
N ILE A 86 -4.95 -15.33 0.19
CA ILE A 86 -5.21 -13.91 -0.10
C ILE A 86 -5.07 -13.72 -1.61
N ASP A 87 -6.06 -13.10 -2.25
CA ASP A 87 -6.02 -12.84 -3.69
C ASP A 87 -5.36 -11.52 -4.03
N VAL A 88 -5.60 -10.48 -3.22
CA VAL A 88 -5.09 -9.14 -3.49
C VAL A 88 -4.49 -8.56 -2.21
N VAL A 89 -3.24 -8.10 -2.30
CA VAL A 89 -2.61 -7.33 -1.23
C VAL A 89 -2.30 -5.93 -1.75
N VAL A 90 -2.85 -4.92 -1.10
CA VAL A 90 -2.56 -3.51 -1.34
C VAL A 90 -1.67 -2.97 -0.23
N ALA A 91 -0.37 -2.91 -0.50
CA ALA A 91 0.63 -2.24 0.33
C ALA A 91 0.48 -0.72 0.19
N ASN A 92 -0.46 -0.17 0.94
CA ASN A 92 -0.85 1.24 0.91
C ASN A 92 -0.30 2.07 2.07
N ALA A 93 -0.15 1.47 3.26
CA ALA A 93 0.35 2.18 4.43
C ALA A 93 1.67 2.92 4.14
N GLY A 94 1.71 4.21 4.51
CA GLY A 94 2.86 5.06 4.21
C GLY A 94 2.51 6.54 4.22
N GLY A 95 3.52 7.36 3.93
CA GLY A 95 3.41 8.82 3.89
C GLY A 95 4.77 9.50 4.07
N ALA A 96 4.77 10.83 4.02
CA ALA A 96 5.99 11.65 4.14
C ALA A 96 6.58 11.73 5.57
N GLY A 97 6.01 11.01 6.54
CA GLY A 97 6.39 11.10 7.95
C GLY A 97 5.71 12.26 8.69
N GLU A 98 5.87 12.28 10.01
CA GLU A 98 5.23 13.28 10.89
C GLU A 98 5.82 14.67 10.70
N ASN A 99 7.14 14.72 10.53
CA ASN A 99 7.95 15.91 10.27
C ASN A 99 7.65 16.57 8.91
N GLY A 100 6.86 15.91 8.05
CA GLY A 100 6.47 16.44 6.75
C GLY A 100 7.63 16.50 5.76
N ILE A 101 7.56 17.47 4.85
CA ILE A 101 8.52 17.63 3.77
C ILE A 101 9.68 18.50 4.28
N ILE A 102 10.89 17.90 4.32
CA ILE A 102 12.12 18.57 4.74
C ILE A 102 13.14 18.53 3.58
N PRO A 103 13.73 19.67 3.18
CA PRO A 103 14.72 19.74 2.10
C PRO A 103 15.96 18.87 2.33
N LEU A 104 16.63 18.48 1.24
CA LEU A 104 17.70 17.47 1.26
C LEU A 104 18.95 17.91 2.04
N ASP A 105 19.24 19.20 2.04
CA ASP A 105 20.39 19.82 2.72
C ASP A 105 20.20 19.94 4.24
N VAL A 106 18.99 19.74 4.75
CA VAL A 106 18.66 19.87 6.18
C VAL A 106 18.01 18.61 6.79
N VAL A 107 17.50 17.69 5.98
CA VAL A 107 16.88 16.45 6.49
C VAL A 107 17.92 15.56 7.17
N SER A 108 17.62 15.09 8.38
CA SER A 108 18.52 14.20 9.11
C SER A 108 18.46 12.76 8.58
N PRO A 109 19.56 11.98 8.67
CA PRO A 109 19.56 10.57 8.31
C PRO A 109 18.52 9.74 9.06
N GLU A 110 18.23 10.09 10.31
CA GLU A 110 17.22 9.42 11.14
C GLU A 110 15.82 9.60 10.55
N ILE A 111 15.46 10.83 10.15
CA ILE A 111 14.17 11.11 9.48
C ILE A 111 14.06 10.33 8.17
N VAL A 112 15.14 10.28 7.38
CA VAL A 112 15.16 9.48 6.14
C VAL A 112 14.95 8.00 6.46
N THR A 113 15.61 7.49 7.50
CA THR A 113 15.51 6.09 7.93
C THR A 113 14.09 5.73 8.41
N ASP A 114 13.45 6.61 9.18
CA ASP A 114 12.08 6.39 9.67
C ASP A 114 11.07 6.32 8.51
N VAL A 115 11.16 7.28 7.58
CA VAL A 115 10.29 7.32 6.39
C VAL A 115 10.57 6.11 5.49
N PHE A 116 11.83 5.72 5.33
CA PHE A 116 12.23 4.52 4.58
C PHE A 116 11.70 3.24 5.21
N THR A 117 11.81 3.12 6.53
CA THR A 117 11.33 1.95 7.28
C THR A 117 9.85 1.74 7.04
N VAL A 118 9.03 2.79 7.19
CA VAL A 118 7.58 2.70 6.98
C VAL A 118 7.22 2.41 5.53
N ASN A 119 7.83 3.11 4.57
CA ASN A 119 7.35 3.12 3.18
C ASN A 119 8.01 2.09 2.26
N ALA A 120 9.15 1.51 2.65
CA ALA A 120 9.87 0.51 1.86
C ALA A 120 10.06 -0.80 2.62
N LEU A 121 10.61 -0.75 3.85
CA LEU A 121 10.86 -1.97 4.62
C LEU A 121 9.56 -2.59 5.17
N GLY A 122 8.59 -1.78 5.58
CA GLY A 122 7.26 -2.22 6.00
C GLY A 122 6.57 -3.07 4.92
N PRO A 123 6.42 -2.57 3.68
CA PRO A 123 5.92 -3.38 2.55
C PRO A 123 6.74 -4.64 2.27
N SER A 124 8.07 -4.61 2.46
CA SER A 124 8.92 -5.80 2.31
C SER A 124 8.58 -6.89 3.35
N ALA A 125 8.48 -6.50 4.63
CA ALA A 125 8.08 -7.41 5.71
C ALA A 125 6.64 -7.93 5.52
N LEU A 126 5.72 -7.06 5.08
CA LEU A 126 4.36 -7.45 4.72
C LEU A 126 4.36 -8.51 3.62
N TYR A 127 5.12 -8.29 2.55
CA TYR A 127 5.21 -9.24 1.44
C TYR A 127 5.68 -10.62 1.91
N GLN A 128 6.73 -10.66 2.74
CA GLN A 128 7.24 -11.91 3.31
C GLN A 128 6.18 -12.64 4.14
N ALA A 129 5.40 -11.91 4.94
CA ALA A 129 4.35 -12.49 5.78
C ALA A 129 3.16 -13.03 4.97
N VAL A 130 2.72 -12.32 3.92
CA VAL A 130 1.54 -12.71 3.13
C VAL A 130 1.86 -13.68 1.99
N LYS A 131 3.12 -13.82 1.59
CA LYS A 131 3.54 -14.65 0.46
C LYS A 131 2.95 -16.07 0.50
N PRO A 132 2.97 -16.81 1.64
CA PRO A 132 2.39 -18.16 1.69
C PRO A 132 0.88 -18.21 1.46
N LEU A 133 0.15 -17.12 1.73
CA LEU A 133 -1.28 -17.00 1.46
C LEU A 133 -1.55 -16.55 0.01
N LEU A 134 -0.69 -15.68 -0.54
CA LEU A 134 -0.74 -15.30 -1.96
C LEU A 134 -0.49 -16.50 -2.88
N GLU A 135 0.47 -17.38 -2.55
CA GLU A 135 0.79 -18.58 -3.35
C GLU A 135 -0.35 -19.58 -3.45
N LYS A 136 -1.35 -19.50 -2.56
CA LYS A 136 -2.55 -20.34 -2.59
C LYS A 136 -3.69 -19.74 -3.41
N SER A 137 -3.61 -18.45 -3.78
CA SER A 137 -4.59 -17.82 -4.66
C SER A 137 -4.42 -18.30 -6.10
N GLN A 138 -5.53 -18.41 -6.82
CA GLN A 138 -5.54 -18.75 -8.24
C GLN A 138 -5.07 -17.60 -9.14
N ALA A 139 -5.15 -16.36 -8.64
CA ALA A 139 -4.78 -15.16 -9.40
C ALA A 139 -4.22 -14.08 -8.47
N PRO A 140 -3.07 -14.33 -7.82
CA PRO A 140 -2.54 -13.44 -6.80
C PRO A 140 -2.10 -12.10 -7.38
N LYS A 141 -2.45 -11.02 -6.68
CA LYS A 141 -2.11 -9.65 -7.03
C LYS A 141 -1.42 -8.95 -5.87
N TRP A 142 -0.19 -8.53 -6.11
CA TRP A 142 0.51 -7.58 -5.24
C TRP A 142 0.39 -6.18 -5.83
N VAL A 143 -0.07 -5.24 -5.00
CA VAL A 143 -0.27 -3.84 -5.35
C VAL A 143 0.50 -2.95 -4.39
N SER A 144 1.54 -2.29 -4.89
CA SER A 144 2.26 -1.27 -4.13
C SER A 144 1.72 0.11 -4.45
N VAL A 145 1.28 0.84 -3.43
CA VAL A 145 0.91 2.25 -3.56
C VAL A 145 2.19 3.08 -3.41
N THR A 146 2.75 3.47 -4.56
CA THR A 146 3.99 4.24 -4.62
C THR A 146 3.72 5.72 -4.89
N SER A 147 4.76 6.49 -5.25
CA SER A 147 4.63 7.90 -5.57
C SER A 147 5.40 8.29 -6.83
N ALA A 148 4.92 9.33 -7.53
CA ALA A 148 5.69 10.14 -8.46
C ALA A 148 7.05 10.58 -7.87
N ALA A 149 7.08 10.82 -6.56
CA ALA A 149 8.29 11.16 -5.83
C ALA A 149 9.36 10.07 -5.84
N GLY A 150 8.98 8.80 -6.04
CA GLY A 150 9.91 7.68 -6.18
C GLY A 150 10.49 7.54 -7.58
N SER A 151 10.18 8.45 -8.51
CA SER A 151 10.73 8.43 -9.87
C SER A 151 12.06 9.16 -9.95
N ILE A 152 13.12 8.43 -10.30
CA ILE A 152 14.45 9.02 -10.56
C ILE A 152 14.43 9.81 -11.88
N GLY A 153 13.93 9.20 -12.95
CA GLY A 153 13.95 9.80 -14.30
C GLY A 153 12.94 10.93 -14.55
N ARG A 154 12.06 11.23 -13.59
CA ARG A 154 11.06 12.32 -13.70
C ARG A 154 11.03 13.23 -12.48
N LEU A 155 12.14 13.28 -11.74
CA LEU A 155 12.25 14.05 -10.49
C LEU A 155 11.89 15.53 -10.68
N GLU A 156 12.36 16.15 -11.77
CA GLU A 156 12.08 17.55 -12.11
C GLU A 156 10.62 17.77 -12.53
N VAL A 157 10.09 16.87 -13.38
CA VAL A 157 8.71 16.94 -13.91
C VAL A 157 7.69 16.96 -12.78
N TYR A 158 7.91 16.15 -11.74
CA TYR A 158 7.01 16.06 -10.60
C TYR A 158 7.40 16.99 -9.44
N ARG A 159 8.46 17.80 -9.59
CA ARG A 159 9.06 18.61 -8.52
C ARG A 159 9.31 17.80 -7.25
N ALA A 160 9.63 16.52 -7.42
CA ALA A 160 9.72 15.54 -6.35
C ALA A 160 10.94 15.75 -5.43
N TYR A 161 11.93 16.49 -5.91
CA TYR A 161 13.15 16.86 -5.17
C TYR A 161 12.86 17.59 -3.86
N ILE A 162 11.66 18.18 -3.69
CA ILE A 162 11.28 18.85 -2.46
C ILE A 162 11.07 17.87 -1.29
N ALA A 163 10.76 16.60 -1.55
CA ALA A 163 10.44 15.59 -0.54
C ALA A 163 11.43 14.41 -0.59
N PRO A 164 12.72 14.64 -0.31
CA PRO A 164 13.79 13.66 -0.50
C PRO A 164 13.59 12.38 0.31
N ALA A 165 13.28 12.46 1.61
CA ALA A 165 13.06 11.26 2.44
C ALA A 165 11.94 10.37 1.88
N TYR A 166 10.82 10.98 1.49
CA TYR A 166 9.69 10.25 0.91
C TYR A 166 10.00 9.71 -0.49
N GLY A 167 10.71 10.50 -1.31
CA GLY A 167 11.15 10.09 -2.65
C GLY A 167 12.12 8.90 -2.60
N ILE A 168 13.13 8.95 -1.73
CA ILE A 168 14.09 7.86 -1.48
C ILE A 168 13.33 6.59 -1.07
N ALA A 169 12.41 6.71 -0.12
CA ALA A 169 11.63 5.58 0.35
C ALA A 169 10.72 4.98 -0.74
N LYS A 170 10.03 5.81 -1.52
CA LYS A 170 9.17 5.33 -2.62
C LYS A 170 9.99 4.80 -3.81
N ALA A 171 11.20 5.30 -4.04
CA ALA A 171 12.14 4.70 -5.00
C ALA A 171 12.59 3.32 -4.52
N GLY A 172 12.87 3.15 -3.23
CA GLY A 172 13.12 1.84 -2.60
C GLY A 172 11.95 0.87 -2.78
N LEU A 173 10.72 1.32 -2.52
CA LEU A 173 9.51 0.52 -2.76
C LEU A 173 9.34 0.13 -4.24
N ASN A 174 9.59 1.07 -5.16
CA ASN A 174 9.57 0.78 -6.60
C ASN A 174 10.56 -0.32 -6.93
N TRP A 175 11.79 -0.23 -6.40
CA TRP A 175 12.81 -1.24 -6.62
C TRP A 175 12.37 -2.61 -6.11
N ILE A 176 11.97 -2.71 -4.84
CA ILE A 176 11.46 -3.95 -4.22
C ILE A 176 10.37 -4.60 -5.07
N THR A 177 9.39 -3.78 -5.51
CA THR A 177 8.27 -4.26 -6.31
C THR A 177 8.71 -4.81 -7.67
N THR A 178 9.66 -4.13 -8.33
CA THR A 178 10.19 -4.57 -9.63
C THR A 178 11.19 -5.73 -9.53
N SER A 179 12.03 -5.77 -8.50
CA SER A 179 12.99 -6.85 -8.29
C SER A 179 12.28 -8.15 -7.99
N ASP A 180 11.25 -8.10 -7.15
CA ASP A 180 10.40 -9.25 -6.90
C ASP A 180 9.63 -9.68 -8.16
N ALA A 181 9.19 -8.75 -9.02
CA ALA A 181 8.60 -9.11 -10.31
C ALA A 181 9.61 -9.82 -11.24
N ALA A 182 10.87 -9.37 -11.25
CA ALA A 182 11.93 -10.00 -12.01
C ALA A 182 12.34 -11.38 -11.47
N SER A 183 12.37 -11.58 -10.14
CA SER A 183 12.76 -12.85 -9.51
C SER A 183 11.81 -14.01 -9.82
N PHE A 184 10.52 -13.76 -10.06
CA PHE A 184 9.55 -14.79 -10.50
C PHE A 184 9.66 -15.10 -12.00
N SER A 185 10.37 -14.27 -12.76
CA SER A 185 10.67 -14.52 -14.18
C SER A 185 11.94 -15.38 -14.36
N ILE A 186 12.59 -15.78 -13.26
CA ILE A 186 13.83 -16.56 -13.24
C ILE A 186 13.46 -18.06 -13.07
N PRO A 187 13.67 -18.92 -14.10
CA PRO A 187 13.09 -20.27 -14.15
C PRO A 187 13.50 -21.26 -13.04
N TRP A 188 14.58 -20.99 -12.28
CA TRP A 188 15.03 -21.87 -11.18
C TRP A 188 14.50 -21.46 -9.80
N LEU A 189 13.77 -20.35 -9.69
CA LEU A 189 13.20 -19.84 -8.43
C LEU A 189 11.68 -19.98 -8.33
N GLY A 190 11.05 -20.73 -9.24
CA GLY A 190 9.64 -21.09 -9.18
C GLY A 190 9.02 -21.15 -10.57
N LYS A 191 8.84 -22.37 -11.09
CA LYS A 191 7.93 -22.60 -12.21
C LYS A 191 6.48 -22.48 -11.73
N GLU A 192 5.66 -21.90 -12.61
CA GLU A 192 4.18 -21.91 -12.64
C GLU A 192 3.44 -20.94 -11.70
N SER A 193 3.39 -19.69 -12.15
CA SER A 193 2.20 -18.85 -11.98
C SER A 193 2.08 -17.96 -13.22
N ALA A 194 1.55 -18.51 -14.31
CA ALA A 194 1.27 -17.76 -15.53
C ALA A 194 0.12 -16.74 -15.38
N ASN A 195 -0.44 -16.59 -14.17
CA ASN A 195 -1.64 -15.79 -13.89
C ASN A 195 -1.49 -14.78 -12.74
N SER A 196 -0.28 -14.52 -12.23
CA SER A 196 -0.04 -13.52 -11.18
C SER A 196 -0.07 -12.10 -11.75
N GLY A 197 -1.26 -11.50 -11.78
CA GLY A 197 -1.43 -10.10 -12.17
C GLY A 197 -0.88 -9.15 -11.10
N ARG A 198 0.37 -8.69 -11.21
CA ARG A 198 0.92 -7.65 -10.33
C ARG A 198 0.62 -6.27 -10.88
N VAL A 199 0.11 -5.37 -10.04
CA VAL A 199 -0.31 -4.02 -10.45
C VAL A 199 0.44 -3.02 -9.58
N VAL A 200 1.36 -2.25 -10.15
CA VAL A 200 1.95 -1.11 -9.45
C VAL A 200 0.95 0.04 -9.50
N LEU A 201 0.40 0.45 -8.35
CA LEU A 201 -0.42 1.66 -8.27
C LEU A 201 0.51 2.84 -7.94
N SER A 202 1.07 3.45 -8.97
CA SER A 202 1.91 4.65 -8.82
C SER A 202 1.09 5.91 -8.99
N THR A 203 1.32 6.91 -8.11
CA THR A 203 0.73 8.25 -8.24
C THR A 203 1.27 9.05 -9.45
N ALA A 204 2.13 8.43 -10.26
CA ALA A 204 2.52 8.90 -11.58
C ALA A 204 2.69 7.71 -12.54
N PRO A 205 2.47 7.89 -13.85
CA PRO A 205 2.67 6.84 -14.83
C PRO A 205 4.12 6.38 -14.83
N THR A 206 4.40 5.27 -14.15
CA THR A 206 5.46 4.34 -14.53
C THR A 206 5.04 3.74 -15.88
N ARG A 207 5.99 3.30 -16.68
CA ARG A 207 5.81 2.88 -18.09
C ARG A 207 5.02 1.56 -18.25
N THR A 208 3.90 1.42 -17.55
CA THR A 208 2.88 0.38 -17.68
C THR A 208 1.60 1.08 -18.14
N SER A 209 1.10 0.66 -19.30
CA SER A 209 0.00 1.28 -20.05
C SER A 209 -1.29 1.46 -19.23
N SER A 210 -1.52 2.65 -18.66
CA SER A 210 -2.84 3.29 -18.51
C SER A 210 -2.69 4.72 -17.99
N PRO A 211 -3.39 5.72 -18.58
CA PRO A 211 -3.39 7.08 -18.06
C PRO A 211 -4.32 7.15 -16.85
N LEU A 212 -3.77 7.35 -15.66
CA LEU A 212 -4.55 7.61 -14.44
C LEU A 212 -4.08 8.91 -13.76
N PRO A 213 -5.00 9.72 -13.22
CA PRO A 213 -4.73 11.07 -12.72
C PRO A 213 -3.88 11.09 -11.45
N HIS A 214 -3.08 12.15 -11.28
CA HIS A 214 -2.04 12.37 -10.26
C HIS A 214 -2.59 12.51 -8.81
N PRO A 215 -2.47 11.48 -7.94
CA PRO A 215 -3.01 11.46 -6.58
C PRO A 215 -2.25 12.25 -5.50
N GLY A 216 -1.07 12.83 -5.79
CA GLY A 216 -0.30 13.58 -4.77
C GLY A 216 -0.93 14.92 -4.36
N LEU A 217 -1.93 15.36 -5.11
CA LEU A 217 -2.63 16.64 -4.97
C LEU A 217 -4.15 16.39 -5.03
N VAL A 218 -4.65 15.50 -4.17
CA VAL A 218 -6.10 15.28 -4.00
C VAL A 218 -6.56 15.89 -2.68
N GLN A 219 -7.83 16.28 -2.61
CA GLN A 219 -8.53 16.86 -1.45
C GLN A 219 -8.64 15.88 -0.26
N THR A 220 -7.50 15.39 0.22
CA THR A 220 -7.33 14.63 1.46
C THR A 220 -6.51 15.46 2.43
N GLU A 221 -6.58 15.16 3.73
CA GLU A 221 -5.77 15.84 4.74
C GLU A 221 -4.26 15.81 4.41
N SER A 222 -3.75 14.66 3.96
CA SER A 222 -2.35 14.48 3.55
C SER A 222 -2.02 15.27 2.27
N GLY A 223 -2.92 15.25 1.28
CA GLY A 223 -2.77 16.04 0.05
C GLY A 223 -2.78 17.54 0.33
N ASN A 224 -3.64 18.01 1.22
CA ASN A 224 -3.71 19.41 1.67
C ASN A 224 -2.49 19.81 2.50
N LYS A 225 -1.97 18.93 3.37
CA LYS A 225 -0.70 19.15 4.09
C LYS A 225 0.46 19.30 3.10
N SER A 226 0.48 18.49 2.05
CA SER A 226 1.50 18.52 1.00
C SER A 226 1.38 19.77 0.12
N ALA A 227 0.16 20.18 -0.24
CA ALA A 227 -0.11 21.40 -1.00
C ALA A 227 0.37 22.65 -0.26
N ARG A 228 0.12 22.74 1.06
CA ARG A 228 0.62 23.84 1.90
C ARG A 228 2.15 23.88 1.96
N ALA A 229 2.81 22.73 2.05
CA ALA A 229 4.27 22.66 1.99
C ALA A 229 4.84 23.10 0.62
N MET A 230 4.02 23.13 -0.43
CA MET A 230 4.36 23.63 -1.77
C MET A 230 3.91 25.08 -2.00
N GLY A 231 3.41 25.79 -0.98
CA GLY A 231 2.93 27.17 -1.09
C GLY A 231 1.55 27.32 -1.72
N LEU A 232 0.79 26.23 -1.86
CA LEU A 232 -0.60 26.24 -2.33
C LEU A 232 -1.56 26.31 -1.14
N PRO A 233 -2.72 27.00 -1.26
CA PRO A 233 -3.70 27.07 -0.18
C PRO A 233 -4.30 25.70 0.15
N GLN A 234 -4.50 24.85 -0.86
CA GLN A 234 -5.02 23.49 -0.75
C GLN A 234 -4.68 22.68 -2.01
N ALA A 235 -4.88 21.36 -1.96
CA ALA A 235 -4.70 20.51 -3.12
C ALA A 235 -5.77 20.82 -4.20
N PRO A 236 -5.41 20.90 -5.49
CA PRO A 236 -6.37 21.03 -6.59
C PRO A 236 -7.39 19.88 -6.63
N ASN A 237 -8.57 20.18 -7.18
CA ASN A 237 -9.66 19.19 -7.38
C ASN A 237 -9.31 18.17 -8.47
#